data_AF-A0A7C1FR94-F1
#
_entry.id   AF-A0A7C1FR94-F1
#
_cell.length_a   1.000
_cell.length_b   1.000
_cell.length_c   1.000
_cell.angle_alpha   90.00
_cell.angle_beta   90.00
_cell.angle_gamma   90.00
#
_symmetry.space_group_name_H-M   'P 1'
#
loop_
_entity.id
_entity.type
_entity.pdbx_description
1 polymer ?
#
loop_
_entity_poly.entity_id
_entity_poly.type
_entity_poly.pdbx_seq_one_letter_code
_entity_poly.pdbx_strand_id
1 'polypeptide(L)'
;MAGLPALCQMLTTAERRNRPNPTLIAVFGLHIHGASRKQIADQLGISEAAVRNYITLIYKIFGLTYDPKYRGARLKMLRELARQAGLIPAEE
;
A
#
# COMPACT_ATOMS: atom_id res chain seq x y z
N MET A 1 2.77 -10.26 -17.44
CA MET A 1 1.52 -10.23 -16.66
C MET A 1 1.77 -10.85 -15.28
N ALA A 2 1.99 -10.06 -14.23
CA ALA A 2 2.26 -10.59 -12.88
C ALA A 2 1.76 -9.66 -11.75
N GLY A 3 0.71 -8.86 -11.98
CA GLY A 3 0.38 -7.74 -11.07
C GLY A 3 -0.11 -8.15 -9.68
N LEU A 4 -1.14 -8.99 -9.59
CA LEU A 4 -1.73 -9.43 -8.32
C LEU A 4 -0.91 -10.45 -7.50
N PRO A 5 -0.34 -11.51 -8.09
CA PRO A 5 0.40 -12.51 -7.32
C PRO A 5 1.73 -11.97 -6.76
N ALA A 6 2.43 -11.09 -7.50
CA ALA A 6 3.63 -10.42 -7.01
C ALA A 6 3.31 -9.43 -5.89
N LEU A 7 2.18 -8.71 -5.99
CA LEU A 7 1.66 -7.83 -4.94
C LEU A 7 1.34 -8.61 -3.66
N CYS A 8 0.68 -9.76 -3.80
CA CYS A 8 0.40 -10.66 -2.69
C CYS A 8 1.69 -11.13 -2.02
N GLN A 9 2.73 -11.51 -2.76
CA GLN A 9 4.02 -11.89 -2.17
C GLN A 9 4.72 -10.72 -1.48
N MET A 10 4.80 -9.54 -2.12
CA MET A 10 5.45 -8.36 -1.53
C MET A 10 4.72 -7.83 -0.29
N LEU A 11 3.39 -7.83 -0.30
CA LEU A 11 2.55 -7.41 0.82
C LEU A 11 2.26 -8.56 1.80
N THR A 12 2.88 -9.73 1.62
CA THR A 12 2.87 -10.74 2.68
C THR A 12 3.81 -10.27 3.78
N THR A 13 3.25 -9.96 4.95
CA THR A 13 4.02 -9.48 6.09
C THR A 13 5.05 -10.52 6.51
N ALA A 14 6.32 -10.14 6.45
CA ALA A 14 7.45 -10.94 6.88
C ALA A 14 7.31 -11.41 8.33
N GLU A 15 7.73 -12.66 8.53
CA GLU A 15 8.10 -13.36 9.77
C GLU A 15 7.08 -14.14 10.61
N ARG A 16 5.75 -13.93 10.58
CA ARG A 16 4.87 -14.76 11.45
C ARG A 16 3.62 -15.41 10.87
N ARG A 17 3.15 -15.04 9.68
CA ARG A 17 1.99 -15.73 9.07
C ARG A 17 2.20 -15.82 7.57
N ASN A 18 2.35 -17.05 7.10
CA ASN A 18 2.45 -17.48 5.71
C ASN A 18 1.12 -17.25 4.93
N ARG A 19 0.43 -16.13 5.19
CA ARG A 19 -0.85 -15.77 4.57
C ARG A 19 -0.80 -14.31 4.12
N PRO A 20 -1.22 -14.02 2.87
CA PRO A 20 -1.39 -12.65 2.41
C PRO A 20 -2.39 -11.95 3.33
N ASN A 21 -2.07 -10.73 3.79
CA ASN A 21 -3.02 -9.94 4.58
C ASN A 21 -3.98 -9.22 3.62
N PRO A 22 -5.22 -9.70 3.45
CA PRO A 22 -6.14 -9.13 2.47
C PRO A 22 -6.48 -7.67 2.80
N THR A 23 -6.46 -7.29 4.08
CA THR A 23 -6.68 -5.90 4.50
C THR A 23 -5.52 -5.01 4.07
N LEU A 24 -4.28 -5.47 4.15
CA LEU A 24 -3.12 -4.69 3.69
C LEU A 24 -3.17 -4.45 2.18
N ILE A 25 -3.56 -5.47 1.42
CA ILE A 25 -3.75 -5.39 -0.04
C ILE A 25 -4.87 -4.39 -0.37
N ALA A 26 -6.01 -4.47 0.32
CA ALA A 26 -7.12 -3.56 0.10
C ALA A 26 -6.75 -2.10 0.47
N VAL A 27 -6.07 -1.89 1.60
CA VAL A 27 -5.56 -0.56 1.99
C VAL A 27 -4.59 -0.03 0.93
N PHE A 28 -3.69 -0.88 0.41
CA PHE A 28 -2.77 -0.48 -0.65
C PHE A 28 -3.51 -0.01 -1.90
N GLY A 29 -4.46 -0.81 -2.39
CA GLY A 29 -5.28 -0.49 -3.57
C GLY A 29 -6.01 0.84 -3.41
N LEU A 30 -6.72 1.02 -2.30
CA LEU A 30 -7.48 2.25 -2.06
C LEU A 30 -6.56 3.47 -1.91
N HIS A 31 -5.44 3.32 -1.19
CA HIS A 31 -4.47 4.40 -0.99
C HIS A 31 -3.78 4.81 -2.30
N ILE A 32 -3.44 3.86 -3.18
CA ILE A 32 -2.80 4.18 -4.47
C ILE A 32 -3.75 4.91 -5.41
N HIS A 33 -5.05 4.64 -5.36
CA HIS A 33 -6.09 5.39 -6.07
C HIS A 33 -6.42 6.76 -5.44
N GLY A 34 -5.75 7.13 -4.34
CA GLY A 34 -5.89 8.45 -3.71
C GLY A 34 -7.01 8.53 -2.67
N ALA A 35 -7.56 7.41 -2.22
CA ALA A 35 -8.54 7.42 -1.14
C ALA A 35 -7.94 7.96 0.16
N SER A 36 -8.70 8.81 0.85
CA SER A 36 -8.30 9.34 2.16
C SER A 36 -8.36 8.25 3.24
N ARG A 37 -7.58 8.41 4.32
CA ARG A 37 -7.59 7.48 5.47
C ARG A 37 -9.01 7.19 6.01
N LYS A 38 -9.83 8.23 6.09
CA LYS A 38 -11.24 8.14 6.51
C LYS A 38 -12.09 7.32 5.53
N GLN A 39 -11.89 7.49 4.22
CA GLN A 39 -12.61 6.71 3.19
C GLN A 39 -12.19 5.25 3.23
N ILE A 40 -10.90 4.97 3.40
CA ILE A 40 -10.38 3.61 3.52
C ILE A 40 -10.93 2.93 4.78
N ALA A 41 -10.96 3.66 5.90
CA ALA A 41 -11.50 3.18 7.17
C ALA A 41 -12.98 2.79 7.03
N ASP A 42 -13.77 3.67 6.41
CA ASP A 42 -15.19 3.46 6.13
C ASP A 42 -15.43 2.25 5.20
N GLN A 43 -14.72 2.18 4.07
CA GLN A 43 -14.87 1.09 3.10
C GLN A 43 -14.45 -0.28 3.64
N LEU A 44 -13.44 -0.33 4.51
CA LEU A 44 -12.93 -1.59 5.06
C LEU A 44 -13.53 -1.93 6.43
N GLY A 45 -14.35 -1.06 7.02
CA GLY A 45 -14.91 -1.24 8.35
C GLY A 45 -13.85 -1.29 9.46
N ILE A 46 -12.73 -0.59 9.30
CA ILE A 46 -11.61 -0.56 10.27
C ILE A 46 -11.36 0.87 10.78
N SER A 47 -10.72 1.00 11.93
CA SER A 47 -10.39 2.33 12.49
C SER A 47 -9.34 3.07 11.65
N GLU A 48 -9.44 4.41 11.59
CA GLU A 48 -8.42 5.26 10.91
C GLU A 48 -7.00 5.05 11.45
N ALA A 49 -6.87 4.71 12.73
CA ALA A 49 -5.59 4.34 13.34
C ALA A 49 -5.01 3.05 12.73
N ALA A 50 -5.84 2.05 12.46
CA ALA A 50 -5.44 0.82 11.78
C ALA A 50 -5.02 1.10 10.33
N VAL A 51 -5.79 1.94 9.62
CA VAL A 51 -5.41 2.42 8.27
C VAL A 51 -4.05 3.10 8.29
N ARG A 52 -3.79 4.00 9.25
CA ARG A 52 -2.49 4.67 9.39
C ARG A 52 -1.35 3.66 9.59
N ASN A 53 -1.59 2.63 10.40
CA ASN A 53 -0.59 1.59 10.65
C ASN A 53 -0.30 0.79 9.38
N TYR A 54 -1.33 0.41 8.63
CA TYR A 54 -1.19 -0.29 7.36
C TYR A 54 -0.49 0.56 6.29
N ILE A 55 -0.82 1.84 6.16
CA ILE A 55 -0.12 2.76 5.24
C ILE A 55 1.37 2.87 5.63
N THR A 56 1.67 2.99 6.92
CA THR A 56 3.06 3.00 7.41
C THR A 56 3.80 1.72 7.02
N LEU A 57 3.13 0.57 7.16
CA LEU A 57 3.70 -0.73 6.81
C LEU A 57 3.93 -0.87 5.30
N ILE A 58 2.97 -0.44 4.47
CA ILE A 58 3.12 -0.36 3.01
C ILE A 58 4.37 0.44 2.66
N TYR A 59 4.49 1.66 3.18
CA TYR A 59 5.67 2.48 2.91
C TYR A 59 6.98 1.81 3.33
N LYS A 60 7.00 1.11 4.47
CA LYS A 60 8.18 0.32 4.89
C LYS A 60 8.50 -0.82 3.92
N ILE A 61 7.51 -1.55 3.43
CA ILE A 61 7.68 -2.64 2.45
C ILE A 61 8.31 -2.10 1.15
N PHE A 62 7.88 -0.92 0.71
CA PHE A 62 8.45 -0.23 -0.45
C PHE A 62 9.75 0.54 -0.15
N GLY A 63 10.31 0.42 1.05
CA GLY A 63 11.56 1.11 1.44
C GLY A 63 11.43 2.63 1.59
N LEU A 64 10.21 3.18 1.57
CA LEU A 64 9.94 4.61 1.69
C LEU A 64 9.82 4.99 3.17
N THR A 65 10.92 5.38 3.82
CA THR A 65 10.92 5.85 5.21
C THR A 65 10.19 7.18 5.39
N TYR A 66 9.70 7.45 6.61
CA TYR A 66 9.01 8.70 6.92
C TYR A 66 10.02 9.84 6.90
N ASP A 67 9.90 10.67 5.88
CA ASP A 67 10.70 11.87 5.76
C ASP A 67 9.77 13.06 5.44
N PRO A 68 9.79 14.11 6.28
CA PRO A 68 8.88 15.24 6.17
C PRO A 68 9.05 16.01 4.84
N LYS A 69 10.22 15.91 4.21
CA LYS A 69 10.54 16.54 2.93
C LYS A 69 9.79 15.88 1.76
N TYR A 70 9.43 14.61 1.89
CA TYR A 70 8.76 13.83 0.85
C TYR A 70 7.29 13.55 1.15
N ARG A 71 6.69 14.25 2.12
CA ARG A 71 5.30 13.99 2.55
C ARG A 71 4.28 14.00 1.40
N GLY A 72 4.44 14.96 0.47
CA GLY A 72 3.62 15.03 -0.75
C GLY A 72 4.12 14.13 -1.90
N ALA A 73 5.43 13.90 -1.99
CA ALA A 73 6.04 13.09 -3.06
C ALA A 73 5.94 11.57 -2.81
N ARG A 74 5.69 11.15 -1.56
CA ARG A 74 5.67 9.73 -1.16
C ARG A 74 4.60 8.91 -1.87
N LEU A 75 3.42 9.49 -2.10
CA LEU A 75 2.38 8.80 -2.87
C LEU A 75 2.80 8.64 -4.33
N LYS A 76 3.45 9.65 -4.91
CA LYS A 76 3.98 9.59 -6.28
C LYS A 76 5.07 8.52 -6.40
N MET A 77 6.04 8.50 -5.49
CA MET A 77 7.07 7.46 -5.43
C MET A 77 6.49 6.07 -5.22
N LEU A 78 5.48 5.92 -4.36
CA LEU A 78 4.79 4.64 -4.17
C LEU A 78 4.12 4.18 -5.47
N ARG A 79 3.47 5.09 -6.21
CA ARG A 79 2.90 4.81 -7.54
C ARG A 79 3.96 4.40 -8.55
N GLU A 80 5.09 5.10 -8.60
CA GLU A 80 6.19 4.79 -9.50
C GLU A 80 6.81 3.42 -9.19
N LEU A 81 7.07 3.11 -7.93
CA LEU A 81 7.59 1.81 -7.51
C LEU A 81 6.59 0.69 -7.79
N ALA A 82 5.30 0.92 -7.51
CA ALA A 82 4.25 -0.04 -7.82
C ALA A 82 4.13 -0.30 -9.33
N ARG A 83 4.31 0.74 -10.16
CA ARG A 83 4.34 0.63 -11.62
C ARG A 83 5.56 -0.14 -12.11
N GLN A 84 6.76 0.17 -11.60
CA GLN A 84 8.00 -0.55 -11.93
C GLN A 84 7.92 -2.03 -11.55
N ALA A 85 7.26 -2.33 -10.43
CA ALA A 85 7.01 -3.70 -10.00
C ALA A 85 5.84 -4.39 -10.76
N GLY A 86 5.19 -3.71 -11.72
CA GLY A 86 4.09 -4.25 -12.52
C GLY A 86 2.80 -4.50 -11.73
N LEU A 87 2.66 -3.88 -10.55
CA LEU A 87 1.57 -4.09 -9.60
C LEU A 87 0.31 -3.28 -9.94
N ILE A 88 0.49 -2.15 -10.61
CA ILE A 88 -0.57 -1.35 -11.20
C ILE A 88 -0.30 -1.18 -12.70
N PRO A 89 -1.34 -1.16 -13.55
CA PRO A 89 -1.18 -0.77 -14.94
C PRO A 89 -0.58 0.65 -14.99
N ALA A 90 0.28 0.90 -15.97
CA ALA A 90 0.66 2.26 -16.30
C ALA A 90 -0.60 2.95 -16.83
N GLU A 91 -1.35 3.64 -15.97
CA GLU A 91 -2.40 4.53 -16.45
C GLU A 91 -1.74 5.55 -17.41
N GLU A 92 -2.25 5.57 -18.64
CA GLU A 92 -2.00 6.55 -19.72
C GLU A 92 -2.42 7.97 -19.31
#